data_AF-A0A497RRD1-F1
#
_entry.id   AF-A0A497RRD1-F1
#
_cell.length_a   1.000
_cell.length_b   1.000
_cell.length_c   1.000
_cell.angle_alpha   90.00
_cell.angle_beta   90.00
_cell.angle_gamma   90.00
#
_symmetry.space_group_name_H-M   'P 1'
#
loop_
_entity.id
_entity.type
_entity.pdbx_description
1 polymer ?
#
loop_
_entity_poly.entity_id
_entity_poly.type
_entity_poly.pdbx_seq_one_letter_code
_entity_poly.pdbx_strand_id
1 'polypeptide(L)' 'ITTLGRMDLCVPDDLGARKAVSHFYFDGKLQSGDTVREFTERWGRFRGWIIYYLICAYNMENGGKSVWKKKGMRTM' A
#
# COMPACT_ATOMS: atom_id res chain seq x y z
N ILE A 1 -9.57 -16.12 12.28
CA ILE A 1 -8.59 -16.65 11.29
C ILE A 1 -9.28 -16.65 9.94
N THR A 2 -9.02 -15.63 9.12
CA THR A 2 -9.46 -15.59 7.72
C THR A 2 -8.30 -16.05 6.84
N THR A 3 -8.60 -17.08 6.08
CA THR A 3 -7.71 -17.98 5.35
C THR A 3 -6.94 -17.29 4.23
N LEU A 4 -5.62 -17.34 4.36
CA LEU A 4 -4.60 -17.02 3.37
C LEU A 4 -4.68 -18.03 2.20
N GLY A 5 -5.60 -17.84 1.26
CA GLY A 5 -5.80 -18.80 0.15
C GLY A 5 -6.30 -18.23 -1.17
N ARG A 6 -6.68 -16.94 -1.20
CA ARG A 6 -7.09 -16.25 -2.43
C ARG A 6 -6.44 -14.87 -2.47
N MET A 7 -5.18 -14.82 -2.91
CA MET A 7 -4.51 -13.57 -3.30
C MET A 7 -5.07 -12.99 -4.62
N ASP A 8 -6.05 -13.65 -5.23
CA ASP A 8 -6.65 -13.27 -6.51
C ASP A 8 -7.97 -12.48 -6.37
N LEU A 9 -8.64 -12.57 -5.22
CA LEU A 9 -9.96 -11.95 -5.03
C LEU A 9 -9.85 -10.64 -4.24
N CYS A 10 -10.06 -9.54 -4.95
CA CYS A 10 -10.33 -8.19 -4.43
C CYS A 10 -9.13 -7.31 -4.04
N VAL A 11 -7.99 -7.46 -4.71
CA VAL A 11 -6.87 -6.51 -4.61
C VAL A 11 -7.18 -5.06 -5.06
N PRO A 12 -8.06 -4.78 -6.06
CA PRO A 12 -8.29 -3.38 -6.49
C PRO A 12 -9.10 -2.51 -5.49
N ASP A 13 -9.86 -3.12 -4.57
CA ASP A 13 -10.60 -2.40 -3.52
C ASP A 13 -9.87 -2.36 -2.18
N ASP A 14 -8.72 -3.02 -2.06
CA ASP A 14 -7.94 -3.01 -0.83
C ASP A 14 -7.38 -1.60 -0.59
N LEU A 15 -7.87 -0.95 0.46
CA LEU A 15 -7.48 0.41 0.83
C LEU A 15 -5.98 0.52 1.11
N GLY A 16 -5.35 -0.56 1.59
CA GLY A 16 -3.91 -0.65 1.82
C GLY A 16 -3.14 -0.66 0.51
N ALA A 17 -3.56 -1.49 -0.45
CA ALA A 17 -2.98 -1.54 -1.79
C ALA A 17 -3.11 -0.17 -2.50
N ARG A 18 -4.29 0.45 -2.47
CA ARG A 18 -4.51 1.77 -3.09
C ARG A 18 -3.61 2.84 -2.48
N LYS A 19 -3.51 2.90 -1.15
CA LYS A 19 -2.61 3.86 -0.46
C LYS A 19 -1.14 3.62 -0.81
N ALA A 20 -0.70 2.36 -0.78
CA ALA A 20 0.69 2.03 -1.08
C ALA A 20 1.05 2.35 -2.53
N VAL A 21 0.23 1.95 -3.51
CA VAL A 21 0.47 2.25 -4.92
C VAL A 21 0.45 3.76 -5.17
N SER A 22 -0.53 4.48 -4.61
CA SER A 22 -0.59 5.94 -4.72
C SER A 22 0.62 6.63 -4.10
N HIS A 23 1.12 6.13 -2.98
CA HIS A 23 2.31 6.64 -2.31
C HIS A 23 3.58 6.49 -3.17
N PHE A 24 3.82 5.30 -3.72
CA PHE A 24 5.06 5.03 -4.47
C PHE A 24 5.04 5.48 -5.93
N TYR A 25 3.87 5.49 -6.58
CA TYR A 25 3.77 5.71 -8.04
C TYR A 25 2.95 6.93 -8.44
N PHE A 26 2.22 7.56 -7.52
CA PHE A 26 1.37 8.74 -7.80
C PHE A 26 1.65 9.90 -6.85
N ASP A 27 2.89 10.04 -6.36
CA ASP A 27 3.32 11.17 -5.54
C ASP A 27 2.47 11.35 -4.25
N GLY A 28 1.96 10.26 -3.68
CA GLY A 28 1.09 10.30 -2.51
C GLY A 28 -0.36 10.73 -2.79
N LYS A 29 -0.71 11.04 -4.05
CA LYS A 29 -2.09 11.40 -4.43
C LYS A 29 -2.93 10.13 -4.55
N LEU A 30 -3.87 9.96 -3.62
CA LEU A 30 -4.77 8.80 -3.60
C LEU A 30 -5.57 8.72 -4.90
N GLN A 31 -5.38 7.62 -5.63
CA GLN A 31 -6.07 7.35 -6.89
C GLN A 31 -7.36 6.55 -6.67
N SER A 32 -8.24 6.57 -7.67
CA SER A 32 -9.43 5.72 -7.71
C SER A 32 -9.04 4.23 -7.77
N GLY A 33 -9.94 3.33 -7.35
CA GLY A 33 -9.70 1.89 -7.41
C GLY A 33 -9.44 1.42 -8.85
N ASP A 34 -10.18 1.97 -9.82
CA ASP A 34 -10.03 1.66 -11.24
C ASP A 34 -8.68 2.08 -11.80
N THR A 35 -8.20 3.30 -11.50
CA THR A 35 -6.88 3.76 -11.96
C THR A 35 -5.75 2.92 -11.37
N VAL A 36 -5.86 2.54 -10.09
CA VAL A 36 -4.91 1.62 -9.47
C VAL A 36 -5.00 0.24 -10.13
N ARG A 37 -6.20 -0.27 -10.38
CA ARG A 37 -6.41 -1.57 -11.04
C ARG A 37 -5.70 -1.61 -12.38
N GLU A 38 -6.02 -0.68 -13.28
CA GLU A 38 -5.40 -0.55 -14.62
C GLU A 38 -3.88 -0.41 -14.52
N PHE A 39 -3.39 0.41 -13.59
CA PHE A 39 -1.95 0.53 -13.37
C PHE A 39 -1.31 -0.81 -13.00
N THR A 40 -1.92 -1.56 -12.07
CA THR A 40 -1.39 -2.84 -11.58
C THR A 40 -1.53 -4.01 -12.55
N GLU A 41 -2.32 -3.89 -13.64
CA GLU A 41 -2.43 -4.93 -14.67
C GLU A 41 -1.10 -5.20 -15.38
N ARG A 42 -0.24 -4.19 -15.51
CA ARG A 42 1.11 -4.33 -16.10
C ARG A 42 2.02 -5.31 -15.34
N TRP A 43 1.66 -5.65 -14.10
CA TRP A 43 2.42 -6.56 -13.25
C TRP A 43 2.07 -8.03 -13.49
N GLY A 44 0.99 -8.30 -14.24
CA GLY A 44 0.55 -9.65 -14.59
C GLY A 44 0.43 -10.57 -13.37
N ARG A 45 0.97 -11.78 -13.49
CA ARG A 45 0.94 -12.80 -12.43
C ARG A 45 1.67 -12.37 -11.13
N PHE A 46 2.59 -11.42 -11.20
CA PHE A 46 3.35 -10.96 -10.03
C PHE A 46 2.65 -9.86 -9.23
N ARG A 47 1.47 -9.40 -9.69
CA ARG A 47 0.68 -8.34 -9.06
C ARG A 47 0.50 -8.53 -7.56
N GLY A 48 0.10 -9.72 -7.11
CA GLY A 48 -0.09 -10.01 -5.69
C GLY A 48 1.18 -9.85 -4.85
N TRP A 49 2.32 -10.35 -5.35
CA TRP A 49 3.62 -10.24 -4.68
C TRP A 49 4.10 -8.79 -4.62
N ILE A 50 4.01 -8.06 -5.74
CA ILE A 50 4.41 -6.65 -5.79
C ILE A 50 3.59 -5.83 -4.79
N ILE A 51 2.27 -6.03 -4.77
CA ILE A 51 1.38 -5.30 -3.85
C ILE A 51 1.69 -5.63 -2.39
N TYR A 52 1.96 -6.89 -2.06
CA TYR A 52 2.40 -7.29 -0.73
C TYR A 52 3.64 -6.50 -0.28
N TYR A 53 4.68 -6.45 -1.12
CA TYR A 53 5.89 -5.69 -0.79
C TYR A 53 5.66 -4.18 -0.69
N LEU A 54 4.81 -3.61 -1.55
CA LEU A 54 4.45 -2.19 -1.47
C LEU A 54 3.72 -1.86 -0.16
N ILE A 55 2.79 -2.71 0.28
CA ILE A 55 2.10 -2.53 1.57
C ILE A 55 3.08 -2.63 2.73
N CYS A 56 4.00 -3.59 2.71
CA CYS A 56 5.05 -3.70 3.73
C CYS A 56 5.92 -2.45 3.78
N ALA A 57 6.41 -1.97 2.63
CA ALA A 57 7.22 -0.76 2.54
C ALA A 57 6.45 0.48 3.04
N TYR A 58 5.20 0.64 2.61
CA TYR A 58 4.32 1.71 3.06
C TYR A 58 4.11 1.67 4.58
N ASN A 59 3.88 0.50 5.16
CA ASN A 59 3.69 0.35 6.60
C ASN A 59 4.98 0.63 7.39
N MET A 60 6.16 0.25 6.86
CA MET A 60 7.44 0.57 7.49
C MET A 60 7.71 2.09 7.47
N GLU A 61 7.44 2.78 6.36
CA GLU A 61 7.60 4.23 6.28
C GLU A 61 6.60 4.98 7.19
N ASN A 62 5.34 4.56 7.22
CA ASN A 62 4.32 5.20 8.06
C ASN A 62 4.45 4.86 9.55
N GLY A 63 4.88 3.64 9.86
CA GLY A 63 5.29 3.23 11.21
C GLY A 63 6.49 4.05 11.69
N GLY A 64 7.46 4.29 10.81
CA GLY A 64 8.58 5.20 11.04
C GLY A 64 8.12 6.63 11.32
N LYS A 65 7.24 7.21 10.48
CA LYS A 65 6.69 8.56 10.68
C LYS A 65 5.99 8.72 12.03
N SER A 66 5.30 7.69 12.53
CA SER A 66 4.68 7.73 13.87
C SER A 66 5.70 7.69 15.02
N VAL A 67 6.81 6.99 14.84
CA VAL A 67 7.94 6.95 15.80
C VAL A 67 8.69 8.28 15.83
N TRP A 68 8.98 8.88 14.67
CA TRP A 68 9.66 10.19 14.59
C TRP A 68 8.74 11.34 15.00
N LYS A 69 7.43 11.29 14.70
CA LYS A 69 6.44 12.27 15.18
C LYS A 69 6.25 12.21 16.70
N LYS A 70 6.36 11.03 17.32
CA LYS A 70 6.37 10.90 18.81
C LYS A 70 7.68 11.38 19.43
N LYS A 71 8.83 11.18 18.78
CA LYS A 71 10.13 11.67 19.28
C LYS A 71 10.31 13.18 19.15
N GLY A 72 9.75 13.80 18.11
CA GLY A 72 9.84 15.25 17.88
C GLY A 72 8.86 16.12 18.68
N MET A 73 7.94 15.51 19.45
CA MET A 73 6.91 16.23 20.23
C MET A 73 7.13 16.12 21.75
N ARG A 74 8.36 15.77 22.15
CA ARG A 74 8.80 15.70 23.55
C ARG A 74 10.00 16.62 23.78
N THR A 75 9.91 17.86 23.30
CA THR A 75 10.75 18.99 23.72
C THR A 75 10.02 20.28 23.38
N MET A 76 9.18 20.74 24.30
CA MET A 76 8.94 22.15 24.61
C MET A 76 8.37 22.25 26.02
#